data_AF-A0A7S3JAZ5-F1
#
_entry.id   AF-A0A7S3JAZ5-F1
#
_cell.length_a   1.000
_cell.length_b   1.000
_cell.length_c   1.000
_cell.angle_alpha   90.00
_cell.angle_beta   90.00
_cell.angle_gamma   90.00
#
_symmetry.space_group_name_H-M   'P 1'
#
loop_
_entity.id
_entity.type
_entity.pdbx_description
1 polymer ?
#
loop_
_entity_poly.entity_id
_entity_poly.type
_entity_poly.pdbx_seq_one_letter_code
_entity_poly.pdbx_strand_id
1 'polypeptide(L)'
;DGATPDQKKRLIDKIVENTLTFVRNPYGNYVIQYILELNDFSVNTEIAKQLAGSLIELITYEKSRKFSSNVIEKCLQLNLEDTRNAMVKEMLTAESYLPFLRDQYGNYVIQKTLTVANK
;
A
#
# COMPACT_ATOMS: atom_id res chain seq x y z
N ASP A 1 24.66 -19.83 -4.48
CA ASP A 1 24.81 -18.64 -5.35
C ASP A 1 23.91 -17.52 -4.86
N GLY A 2 24.45 -16.58 -4.11
CA GLY A 2 23.67 -15.55 -3.42
C GLY A 2 24.02 -14.16 -3.93
N ALA A 3 23.01 -13.38 -4.30
CA ALA A 3 23.17 -11.95 -4.53
C ALA A 3 23.73 -11.26 -3.28
N THR A 4 24.61 -10.28 -3.44
CA THR A 4 25.17 -9.53 -2.32
C THR A 4 24.11 -8.67 -1.63
N PRO A 5 24.30 -8.27 -0.36
CA PRO A 5 23.41 -7.32 0.31
C PRO A 5 23.19 -6.03 -0.51
N ASP A 6 24.23 -5.53 -1.18
CA ASP A 6 24.15 -4.33 -2.03
C ASP A 6 23.30 -4.57 -3.29
N GLN A 7 23.41 -5.74 -3.92
CA GLN A 7 22.57 -6.09 -5.06
C GLN A 7 21.09 -6.19 -4.65
N LYS A 8 20.81 -6.80 -3.49
CA LYS A 8 19.45 -6.88 -2.92
C LYS A 8 18.91 -5.47 -2.66
N LYS A 9 19.69 -4.59 -2.03
CA LYS A 9 19.29 -3.21 -1.74
C LYS A 9 18.96 -2.44 -3.02
N ARG A 10 19.87 -2.45 -4.00
CA ARG A 10 19.65 -1.77 -5.30
C ARG A 10 18.39 -2.26 -6.02
N LEU A 11 18.09 -3.54 -5.92
CA LEU A 11 16.86 -4.10 -6.50
C LEU A 11 15.61 -3.59 -5.76
N ILE A 12 15.62 -3.58 -4.43
CA ILE A 12 14.53 -3.01 -3.62
C ILE A 12 14.32 -1.55 -3.99
N ASP A 13 15.38 -0.74 -4.04
CA ASP A 13 15.31 0.67 -4.40
C ASP A 13 14.61 0.87 -5.76
N LYS A 14 14.97 0.07 -6.78
CA LYS A 14 14.32 0.13 -8.10
C LYS A 14 12.87 -0.29 -8.13
N ILE A 15 12.49 -1.26 -7.30
CA ILE A 15 11.08 -1.66 -7.18
C ILE A 15 10.28 -0.56 -6.47
N VAL A 16 10.83 0.03 -5.40
CA VAL A 16 10.19 1.08 -4.62
C VAL A 16 9.99 2.35 -5.45
N GLU A 17 10.98 2.76 -6.25
CA GLU A 17 10.86 3.85 -7.22
C GLU A 17 9.68 3.66 -8.21
N ASN A 18 9.25 2.41 -8.44
CA ASN A 18 8.20 2.04 -9.38
C ASN A 18 6.94 1.49 -8.68
N THR A 19 6.75 1.79 -7.39
CA THR A 19 5.69 1.20 -6.54
C THR A 19 4.32 1.21 -7.22
N LEU A 20 3.86 2.34 -7.78
CA LEU A 20 2.55 2.44 -8.43
C LEU A 20 2.35 1.44 -9.58
N THR A 21 3.40 1.15 -10.35
CA THR A 21 3.36 0.16 -11.42
C THR A 21 3.18 -1.25 -10.85
N PHE A 22 3.92 -1.57 -9.78
CA PHE A 22 3.90 -2.90 -9.18
C PHE A 22 2.58 -3.16 -8.43
N VAL A 23 2.07 -2.21 -7.65
CA VAL A 23 0.81 -2.39 -6.90
C VAL A 23 -0.41 -2.55 -7.81
N ARG A 24 -0.36 -2.03 -9.04
CA ARG A 24 -1.41 -2.20 -10.03
C ARG A 24 -1.31 -3.52 -10.81
N ASN A 25 -0.15 -4.19 -10.74
CA ASN A 25 0.12 -5.40 -11.50
C ASN A 25 -0.36 -6.67 -10.75
N PRO A 26 -0.98 -7.65 -11.44
CA PRO A 26 -1.48 -8.89 -10.84
C PRO A 26 -0.41 -9.74 -10.13
N TYR A 27 0.87 -9.57 -10.48
CA TYR A 27 2.01 -10.28 -9.88
C TYR A 27 2.90 -9.33 -9.07
N GLY A 28 3.13 -8.12 -9.58
CA GLY A 28 3.98 -7.11 -8.94
C GLY A 28 3.52 -6.73 -7.54
N ASN A 29 2.21 -6.78 -7.27
CA ASN A 29 1.69 -6.48 -5.94
C ASN A 29 2.25 -7.44 -4.88
N TYR A 30 2.47 -8.71 -5.20
CA TYR A 30 3.04 -9.67 -4.24
C TYR A 30 4.51 -9.36 -3.91
N VAL A 31 5.25 -8.78 -4.86
CA VAL A 31 6.63 -8.34 -4.63
C VAL A 31 6.66 -7.16 -3.64
N ILE A 32 5.76 -6.19 -3.79
CA ILE A 32 5.64 -5.08 -2.84
C ILE A 32 5.23 -5.59 -1.45
N GLN A 33 4.26 -6.50 -1.39
CA GLN A 33 3.85 -7.13 -0.13
C GLN A 33 5.02 -7.85 0.56
N TYR A 34 5.83 -8.59 -0.20
CA TYR A 34 7.03 -9.25 0.32
C TYR A 34 8.06 -8.24 0.87
N ILE A 35 8.29 -7.14 0.16
CA ILE A 35 9.19 -6.07 0.63
C ILE A 35 8.67 -5.47 1.95
N LEU A 36 7.36 -5.20 2.04
CA LEU A 36 6.75 -4.68 3.26
C LEU A 36 6.97 -5.61 4.47
N GLU A 37 6.91 -6.92 4.25
CA GLU A 37 7.11 -7.96 5.27
C GLU A 37 8.57 -8.14 5.71
N LEU A 38 9.55 -7.55 5.01
CA LEU A 38 10.92 -7.48 5.49
C LEU A 38 11.08 -6.55 6.71
N ASN A 39 10.04 -5.77 7.05
CA ASN A 39 9.97 -4.88 8.21
C ASN A 39 11.10 -3.82 8.25
N ASP A 40 11.55 -3.35 7.09
CA ASP A 40 12.39 -2.16 6.99
C ASP A 40 11.49 -0.92 6.98
N PHE A 41 11.44 -0.21 8.11
CA PHE A 41 10.56 0.95 8.27
C PHE A 41 10.85 2.08 7.27
N SER A 42 12.12 2.25 6.86
CA SER A 42 12.49 3.28 5.88
C SER A 42 11.92 2.95 4.51
N VAL A 43 12.03 1.68 4.11
CA VAL A 43 11.49 1.19 2.84
C VAL A 43 9.96 1.21 2.85
N ASN A 44 9.34 0.75 3.93
CA ASN A 44 7.88 0.72 4.06
C ASN A 44 7.27 2.13 3.99
N THR A 45 7.94 3.09 4.62
CA THR A 45 7.53 4.50 4.58
C THR A 45 7.65 5.06 3.18
N GLU A 46 8.71 4.72 2.44
CA GLU A 46 8.88 5.18 1.06
C GLU A 46 7.82 4.59 0.14
N ILE A 47 7.48 3.31 0.28
CA ILE A 47 6.34 2.70 -0.44
C ILE A 47 5.05 3.47 -0.16
N ALA A 48 4.75 3.78 1.11
CA ALA A 48 3.55 4.54 1.46
C ALA A 48 3.54 5.95 0.85
N LYS A 49 4.69 6.63 0.82
CA LYS A 49 4.83 7.95 0.15
C LYS A 49 4.56 7.86 -1.35
N GLN A 50 5.01 6.80 -2.01
CA GLN A 50 4.74 6.59 -3.45
C GLN A 50 3.26 6.33 -3.74
N LEU A 51 2.48 5.87 -2.75
CA LEU A 51 1.03 5.69 -2.86
C LEU A 51 0.23 6.93 -2.48
N ALA A 52 0.85 7.90 -1.82
CA ALA A 52 0.17 9.10 -1.32
C ALA A 52 -0.43 9.92 -2.47
N GLY A 53 -1.64 10.41 -2.26
CA GLY A 53 -2.46 11.11 -3.24
C GLY A 53 -3.16 10.20 -4.25
N SER A 54 -3.00 8.87 -4.16
CA SER A 54 -3.61 7.90 -5.08
C SER A 54 -4.41 6.80 -4.37
N LEU A 55 -4.54 6.80 -3.05
CA LEU A 55 -5.16 5.69 -2.29
C LEU A 55 -6.61 5.46 -2.71
N ILE A 56 -7.42 6.52 -2.81
CA ILE A 56 -8.82 6.44 -3.22
C ILE A 56 -8.94 5.98 -4.67
N GLU A 57 -8.10 6.49 -5.56
CA GLU A 57 -8.06 6.06 -6.97
C GLU A 57 -7.70 4.58 -7.09
N LEU A 58 -6.68 4.12 -6.36
CA LEU A 58 -6.21 2.74 -6.41
C LEU A 58 -7.26 1.72 -5.95
N ILE A 59 -8.07 2.05 -4.94
CA ILE A 59 -9.13 1.15 -4.47
C ILE A 59 -10.43 1.23 -5.28
N THR A 60 -10.59 2.25 -6.13
CA THR A 60 -11.75 2.40 -7.01
C THR A 60 -11.47 1.91 -8.43
N TYR A 61 -10.20 1.93 -8.85
CA TYR A 61 -9.80 1.59 -10.21
C TYR A 61 -10.06 0.12 -10.54
N GLU A 62 -11.06 -0.13 -11.38
CA GLU A 62 -11.62 -1.45 -11.67
C GLU A 62 -10.56 -2.49 -12.07
N LYS A 63 -9.55 -2.09 -12.84
CA LYS A 63 -8.55 -3.02 -13.38
C LYS A 63 -7.52 -3.50 -12.35
N SER A 64 -7.30 -2.74 -11.28
CA SER A 64 -6.22 -3.05 -10.34
C SER A 64 -6.62 -3.03 -8.86
N ARG A 65 -7.82 -2.59 -8.51
CA ARG A 65 -8.27 -2.48 -7.12
C ARG A 65 -8.14 -3.78 -6.33
N LYS A 66 -8.33 -4.95 -6.98
CA LYS A 66 -8.09 -6.28 -6.40
C LYS A 66 -6.66 -6.47 -5.87
N PHE A 67 -5.69 -5.88 -6.55
CA PHE A 67 -4.26 -6.04 -6.26
C PHE A 67 -3.77 -4.93 -5.33
N SER A 68 -4.16 -3.71 -5.63
CA SER A 68 -3.73 -2.52 -4.91
C SER A 68 -4.32 -2.47 -3.49
N SER A 69 -5.54 -2.98 -3.26
CA SER A 69 -6.15 -3.05 -1.93
C SER A 69 -5.28 -3.81 -0.92
N ASN A 70 -4.75 -4.98 -1.31
CA ASN A 70 -3.91 -5.80 -0.43
C ASN A 70 -2.64 -5.06 0.00
N VAL A 71 -2.04 -4.30 -0.91
CA VAL A 71 -0.84 -3.51 -0.62
C VAL A 71 -1.17 -2.36 0.32
N ILE A 72 -2.28 -1.66 0.10
CA ILE A 72 -2.72 -0.56 0.97
C ILE A 72 -3.02 -1.08 2.38
N GLU A 73 -3.70 -2.21 2.50
CA GLU A 73 -3.95 -2.84 3.81
C GLU A 73 -2.65 -3.19 4.57
N LYS A 74 -1.65 -3.72 3.86
CA LYS A 74 -0.34 -3.99 4.47
C LYS A 74 0.40 -2.72 4.84
N CYS A 75 0.35 -1.67 4.00
CA CYS A 75 0.94 -0.38 4.34
C CYS A 75 0.30 0.22 5.60
N LEU A 76 -1.02 0.15 5.73
CA LEU A 76 -1.73 0.56 6.94
C LEU A 76 -1.33 -0.28 8.16
N GLN A 77 -1.00 -1.56 7.98
CA GLN A 77 -0.65 -2.46 9.09
C GLN A 77 0.82 -2.34 9.55
N LEU A 78 1.75 -2.18 8.60
CA LEU A 78 3.19 -2.37 8.83
C LEU A 78 3.99 -1.06 8.92
N ASN A 79 3.37 0.09 8.65
CA ASN A 79 4.00 1.39 8.83
C ASN A 79 3.88 1.92 10.25
N LEU A 80 4.76 2.88 10.56
CA LEU A 80 4.75 3.68 11.79
C LEU A 80 3.53 4.62 11.83
N GLU A 81 3.21 5.07 13.04
CA GLU A 81 2.02 5.86 13.33
C GLU A 81 1.86 7.10 12.44
N ASP A 82 2.91 7.91 12.29
CA ASP A 82 2.87 9.12 11.44
C ASP A 82 2.49 8.81 9.99
N THR A 83 3.10 7.78 9.41
CA THR A 83 2.82 7.34 8.03
C THR A 83 1.39 6.78 7.93
N ARG A 84 0.95 5.98 8.90
CA ARG A 84 -0.44 5.48 8.94
C ARG A 84 -1.44 6.63 9.04
N ASN A 85 -1.18 7.61 9.90
CA ASN A 85 -2.04 8.77 10.09
C ASN A 85 -2.16 9.61 8.81
N ALA A 86 -1.07 9.74 8.05
CA ALA A 86 -1.11 10.38 6.74
C ALA A 86 -2.01 9.62 5.75
N MET A 87 -1.89 8.28 5.69
CA MET A 87 -2.75 7.44 4.86
C MET A 87 -4.23 7.51 5.28
N VAL A 88 -4.51 7.45 6.59
CA VAL A 88 -5.87 7.60 7.14
C VAL A 88 -6.44 8.96 6.75
N LYS A 89 -5.64 10.04 6.87
CA LYS A 89 -6.08 11.39 6.50
C LYS A 89 -6.45 11.49 5.02
N GLU A 90 -5.70 10.85 4.14
CA GLU A 90 -6.06 10.78 2.72
C GLU A 90 -7.34 9.97 2.50
N MET A 91 -7.51 8.84 3.17
CA MET A 91 -8.76 8.06 3.09
C MET A 91 -9.98 8.86 3.54
N LEU A 92 -9.80 9.84 4.45
CA LEU A 92 -10.85 10.73 4.92
C LEU A 92 -11.32 11.77 3.88
N THR A 93 -10.61 11.95 2.77
CA THR A 93 -10.95 12.94 1.74
C THR A 93 -11.94 12.42 0.70
N ALA A 94 -12.42 11.18 0.82
CA ALA A 94 -13.39 10.63 -0.11
C ALA A 94 -14.75 11.35 0.00
N GLU A 95 -15.31 11.74 -1.16
CA GLU A 95 -16.63 12.40 -1.22
C GLU A 95 -17.77 11.49 -0.73
N SER A 96 -17.64 10.18 -0.92
CA SER A 96 -18.59 9.17 -0.45
C SER A 96 -17.89 7.84 -0.18
N TYR A 97 -18.29 7.18 0.91
CA TYR A 97 -17.76 5.86 1.30
C TYR A 97 -18.66 4.71 0.85
N LEU A 98 -19.90 4.98 0.43
CA LEU A 98 -20.84 3.96 -0.03
C LEU A 98 -20.28 3.08 -1.16
N PRO A 99 -19.52 3.62 -2.14
CA PRO A 99 -18.90 2.77 -3.18
C PRO A 99 -17.92 1.76 -2.59
N PHE A 100 -17.10 2.14 -1.61
CA PHE A 100 -16.12 1.23 -1.01
C PHE A 100 -16.80 0.14 -0.18
N LEU A 101 -17.85 0.48 0.56
CA LEU A 101 -18.60 -0.47 1.39
C LEU A 101 -19.29 -1.56 0.57
N ARG A 102 -19.64 -1.25 -0.69
CA ARG A 102 -20.26 -2.21 -1.62
C ARG A 102 -19.23 -2.92 -2.51
N ASP A 103 -17.97 -2.47 -2.52
CA ASP A 103 -16.93 -3.06 -3.34
C ASP A 103 -16.32 -4.30 -2.67
N GLN A 104 -16.08 -5.34 -3.46
CA GLN A 104 -15.51 -6.61 -3.02
C GLN A 104 -14.06 -6.51 -2.49
N TYR A 105 -13.35 -5.39 -2.71
CA TYR A 105 -11.98 -5.15 -2.24
C TYR A 105 -11.88 -3.91 -1.36
N GLY A 106 -12.51 -2.79 -1.77
CA GLY A 106 -12.47 -1.52 -1.05
C GLY A 106 -12.99 -1.61 0.38
N ASN A 107 -13.97 -2.48 0.66
CA ASN A 107 -14.53 -2.64 2.00
C ASN A 107 -13.47 -3.09 3.05
N TYR A 108 -12.49 -3.90 2.63
CA TYR A 108 -11.42 -4.37 3.51
C TYR A 108 -10.45 -3.23 3.87
N VAL A 109 -10.14 -2.36 2.90
CA VAL A 109 -9.31 -1.17 3.13
C VAL A 109 -9.97 -0.23 4.12
N ILE A 110 -11.29 -0.01 4.03
CA ILE A 110 -12.03 0.83 5.00
C ILE A 110 -12.01 0.21 6.39
N GLN A 111 -12.29 -1.09 6.51
CA GLN A 111 -12.22 -1.80 7.80
C GLN A 111 -10.80 -1.74 8.42
N LYS A 112 -9.77 -1.89 7.60
CA LYS A 112 -8.37 -1.78 8.03
C LYS A 112 -8.05 -0.36 8.51
N THR A 113 -8.47 0.65 7.75
CA THR A 113 -8.32 2.07 8.10
C THR A 113 -8.94 2.36 9.48
N LEU A 114 -10.18 1.90 9.71
CA LEU A 114 -10.84 2.01 11.02
C LEU A 114 -10.10 1.28 12.14
N THR A 115 -9.55 0.10 11.85
CA THR A 115 -8.80 -0.70 12.83
C THR A 115 -7.53 0.00 13.30
N VAL A 116 -6.83 0.69 12.39
CA VAL A 116 -5.56 1.35 12.71
C VAL A 116 -5.73 2.77 13.23
N ALA A 117 -6.82 3.46 12.89
CA ALA A 117 -7.14 4.78 13.42
C ALA A 117 -7.55 4.77 14.91
N ASN A 118 -7.96 3.61 15.43
CA ASN A 118 -8.33 3.41 16.83
C ASN A 118 -7.16 2.97 17.73
N LYS A 119 -5.93 3.00 17.21
CA LYS A 119 -4.70 2.63 17.93
C LYS A 119 -3.80 3.84 18.07
#